data_AF-A0A2N1HK90-F1
#
_entry.id   AF-A0A2N1HK90-F1
#
_cell.length_a   1.000
_cell.length_b   1.000
_cell.length_c   1.000
_cell.angle_alpha   90.00
_cell.angle_beta   90.00
_cell.angle_gamma   90.00
#
_symmetry.space_group_name_H-M   'P 1'
#
loop_
_entity.id
_entity.type
_entity.pdbx_description
1 polymer ?
#
loop_
_entity_poly.entity_id
_entity_poly.type
_entity_poly.pdbx_seq_one_letter_code
_entity_poly.pdbx_strand_id
1 'polypeptide(L)'
;MVFFIFDIISDVLSNEDGFLHLSLELMVFMAISLVLFHELQHVKSLNKVIIKEKSKTARLAGELLQVMKEQFSHWGLTVSECEVSLLLIKGLSMKEIAEARQVKEKTVRGQATAIYAKANCAGRHELAAYFIEDLMREV
;
A
#
# COMPACT_ATOMS: atom_id res chain seq x y z
N MET A 1 -28.61 17.49 -14.81
CA MET A 1 -29.33 16.21 -14.97
C MET A 1 -30.73 16.27 -14.37
N VAL A 2 -30.91 16.54 -13.08
CA VAL A 2 -32.24 16.59 -12.43
C VAL A 2 -33.18 17.66 -13.04
N PHE A 3 -32.66 18.86 -13.32
CA PHE A 3 -33.41 19.93 -13.99
C PHE A 3 -33.90 19.52 -15.40
N PHE A 4 -33.02 18.93 -16.21
CA PHE A 4 -33.37 18.42 -17.55
C PHE A 4 -34.38 17.26 -17.53
N ILE A 5 -34.29 16.38 -16.52
CA ILE A 5 -35.28 15.29 -16.35
C ILE A 5 -36.66 15.89 -16.01
N PHE A 6 -36.68 16.96 -15.23
CA PHE A 6 -37.91 17.66 -14.86
C PHE A 6 -38.53 18.40 -16.06
N ASP A 7 -37.72 19.09 -16.88
CA ASP A 7 -38.15 19.71 -18.16
C ASP A 7 -38.78 18.67 -19.09
N ILE A 8 -38.07 17.58 -19.40
CA ILE A 8 -38.56 16.54 -20.32
C ILE A 8 -39.88 15.93 -19.84
N ILE A 9 -40.07 15.75 -18.53
CA ILE A 9 -41.34 15.25 -17.96
C ILE A 9 -42.45 16.31 -18.07
N SER A 10 -42.11 17.59 -17.81
CA SER A 10 -43.02 18.73 -17.90
C SER A 10 -43.54 18.90 -19.34
N ASP A 11 -42.66 18.78 -20.33
CA ASP A 11 -42.96 18.97 -21.74
C ASP A 11 -43.81 17.81 -22.30
N VAL A 12 -43.48 16.57 -21.91
CA VAL A 12 -44.28 15.38 -22.27
C VAL A 12 -45.69 15.45 -21.68
N LEU A 13 -45.86 16.05 -20.50
CA LEU A 13 -47.16 16.21 -19.85
C LEU A 13 -47.97 17.35 -20.48
N SER A 14 -47.29 18.40 -20.95
CA SER A 14 -47.93 19.61 -21.44
C SER A 14 -48.38 19.50 -22.90
N ASN A 15 -47.83 18.60 -23.73
CA ASN A 15 -48.25 18.33 -25.14
C ASN A 15 -48.35 19.54 -26.10
N GLU A 16 -48.09 20.76 -25.65
CA GLU A 16 -48.24 21.99 -26.44
C GLU A 16 -46.97 22.32 -27.25
N ASP A 17 -45.81 21.83 -26.83
CA ASP A 17 -44.55 22.15 -27.47
C ASP A 17 -44.20 21.15 -28.57
N GLY A 18 -44.12 21.66 -29.80
CA GLY A 18 -43.94 20.83 -31.00
C GLY A 18 -42.66 19.99 -30.99
N PHE A 19 -42.61 18.96 -31.84
CA PHE A 19 -41.50 17.99 -31.98
C PHE A 19 -40.09 18.60 -32.05
N LEU A 20 -39.96 19.86 -32.49
CA LEU A 20 -38.68 20.56 -32.56
C LEU A 20 -38.11 20.92 -31.18
N HIS A 21 -38.95 21.29 -30.21
CA HIS A 21 -38.50 21.63 -28.86
C HIS A 21 -37.93 20.38 -28.16
N LEU A 22 -38.72 19.30 -28.14
CA LEU A 22 -38.32 18.00 -27.60
C LEU A 22 -37.03 17.46 -28.24
N SER A 23 -36.86 17.64 -29.56
CA SER A 23 -35.64 17.18 -30.25
C SER A 23 -34.38 17.97 -29.85
N LEU A 24 -34.52 19.28 -29.60
CA LEU A 24 -33.42 20.16 -29.21
C LEU A 24 -33.00 19.88 -27.77
N GLU A 25 -33.96 19.69 -26.86
CA GLU A 25 -33.69 19.35 -25.47
C GLU A 25 -32.97 18.00 -25.33
N LEU A 26 -33.40 16.98 -26.07
CA LEU A 26 -32.75 15.67 -26.09
C LEU A 26 -31.31 15.77 -26.61
N MET A 27 -31.07 16.62 -27.61
CA MET A 27 -29.74 16.88 -28.17
C MET A 27 -28.82 17.56 -27.13
N VAL A 28 -29.32 18.57 -26.41
CA VAL A 28 -28.57 19.27 -25.36
C VAL A 28 -28.28 18.35 -24.18
N PHE A 29 -29.25 17.55 -23.75
CA PHE A 29 -29.06 16.56 -22.69
C PHE A 29 -27.98 15.53 -23.04
N MET A 30 -28.00 15.01 -24.27
CA MET A 30 -26.97 14.09 -24.76
C MET A 30 -25.59 14.74 -24.78
N ALA A 31 -25.47 15.99 -25.26
CA ALA A 31 -24.21 16.70 -25.31
C ALA A 31 -23.59 16.90 -23.91
N ILE A 32 -24.39 17.34 -22.93
CA ILE A 32 -23.93 17.54 -21.55
C ILE A 32 -23.57 16.20 -20.89
N SER A 33 -24.36 15.16 -21.15
CA SER A 33 -24.11 13.80 -20.64
C SER A 33 -22.77 13.24 -21.14
N LEU A 34 -22.46 13.42 -22.44
CA LEU A 34 -21.19 13.00 -23.03
C LEU A 34 -19.98 13.73 -22.41
N VAL A 35 -20.08 15.05 -22.22
CA VAL A 35 -19.01 15.85 -21.59
C VAL A 35 -18.76 15.40 -20.15
N LEU A 36 -19.82 15.22 -19.35
CA LEU A 36 -19.70 14.74 -17.98
C LEU A 36 -19.16 13.30 -17.91
N PHE A 37 -19.56 12.45 -18.84
CA PHE A 37 -19.04 11.08 -18.93
C PHE A 37 -17.54 11.08 -19.21
N HIS A 38 -17.06 11.95 -20.11
CA HIS A 38 -15.65 12.11 -20.41
C HIS A 38 -14.84 12.61 -19.20
N GLU A 39 -15.37 13.60 -18.46
CA GLU A 39 -14.75 14.10 -17.22
C GLU A 39 -14.67 13.02 -16.12
N LEU A 40 -15.72 12.22 -15.95
CA LEU A 40 -15.71 11.11 -14.97
C LEU A 40 -14.67 10.04 -15.32
N GLN A 41 -14.41 9.80 -16.61
CA GLN A 41 -13.35 8.89 -17.04
C GLN A 41 -11.95 9.45 -16.74
N HIS A 42 -11.75 10.76 -16.93
CA HIS A 42 -10.49 11.43 -16.64
C HIS A 42 -10.12 11.34 -15.14
N VAL A 43 -11.09 11.59 -14.26
CA VAL A 43 -10.92 11.51 -12.79
C VAL A 43 -10.62 10.08 -12.32
N LYS A 44 -11.22 9.05 -12.94
CA LYS A 44 -10.93 7.64 -12.62
C LYS A 44 -9.51 7.21 -13.02
N SER A 45 -8.89 7.87 -14.00
CA SER A 45 -7.53 7.53 -14.45
C SER A 45 -6.44 7.95 -13.45
N LEU A 46 -6.67 8.99 -12.64
CA LEU A 46 -5.73 9.46 -11.62
C LEU A 46 -5.66 8.52 -10.41
N ASN A 47 -6.78 7.93 -9.99
CA ASN A 47 -6.82 7.04 -8.81
C ASN A 47 -6.11 5.68 -9.04
N LYS A 48 -5.96 5.23 -10.29
CA LYS A 48 -5.26 3.97 -10.59
C LYS A 48 -3.74 4.08 -10.43
N VAL A 49 -3.17 5.26 -10.54
CA VAL A 49 -1.71 5.48 -10.40
C VAL A 49 -1.28 5.38 -8.94
N ILE A 50 -2.13 5.80 -7.99
CA ILE A 50 -1.82 5.79 -6.55
C ILE A 50 -1.73 4.37 -5.98
N ILE A 51 -2.56 3.44 -6.47
CA ILE A 51 -2.56 2.04 -6.02
C ILE A 51 -1.40 1.24 -6.67
N LYS A 52 -1.02 1.59 -7.91
CA LYS A 52 0.03 0.88 -8.65
C LYS A 52 1.44 1.19 -8.15
N GLU A 53 1.70 2.42 -7.69
CA GLU A 53 3.01 2.80 -7.13
C GLU A 53 3.27 2.18 -5.75
N LYS A 54 2.27 2.17 -4.85
CA LYS A 54 2.42 1.49 -3.54
C LYS A 54 2.65 -0.01 -3.68
N SER A 55 2.14 -0.64 -4.73
CA SER A 55 2.27 -2.08 -4.95
C SER A 55 3.69 -2.50 -5.39
N LYS A 56 4.44 -1.67 -6.11
CA LYS A 56 5.81 -2.03 -6.55
C LYS A 56 6.79 -2.01 -5.38
N THR A 57 6.72 -0.99 -4.53
CA THR A 57 7.58 -0.88 -3.35
C THR A 57 7.20 -1.94 -2.30
N ALA A 58 5.90 -2.24 -2.14
CA ALA A 58 5.44 -3.31 -1.25
C ALA A 58 5.82 -4.71 -1.76
N ARG A 59 5.89 -4.93 -3.08
CA ARG A 59 6.28 -6.23 -3.63
C ARG A 59 7.77 -6.50 -3.45
N LEU A 60 8.62 -5.51 -3.75
CA LEU A 60 10.07 -5.61 -3.52
C LEU A 60 10.41 -5.74 -2.02
N ALA A 61 9.74 -4.95 -1.17
CA ALA A 61 9.90 -5.09 0.28
C ALA A 61 9.37 -6.43 0.80
N GLY A 62 8.31 -6.97 0.18
CA GLY A 62 7.73 -8.27 0.51
C GLY A 62 8.64 -9.44 0.14
N GLU A 63 9.27 -9.39 -1.04
CA GLU A 63 10.25 -10.37 -1.50
C GLU A 63 11.47 -10.43 -0.56
N LEU A 64 12.06 -9.28 -0.21
CA LEU A 64 13.16 -9.21 0.77
C LEU A 64 12.75 -9.72 2.15
N LEU A 65 11.54 -9.36 2.62
CA LEU A 65 11.02 -9.84 3.90
C LEU A 65 10.84 -11.36 3.91
N GLN A 66 10.48 -11.95 2.76
CA GLN A 66 10.33 -13.39 2.62
C GLN A 66 11.68 -14.11 2.74
N VAL A 67 12.70 -13.64 2.03
CA VAL A 67 14.08 -14.18 2.13
C VAL A 67 14.59 -14.08 3.57
N MET A 68 14.39 -12.92 4.22
CA MET A 68 14.73 -12.76 5.64
C MET A 68 13.99 -13.76 6.55
N LYS A 69 12.69 -13.98 6.32
CA LYS A 69 11.90 -14.93 7.11
C LYS A 69 12.35 -16.38 6.91
N GLU A 70 12.72 -16.77 5.70
CA GLU A 70 13.27 -18.10 5.41
C GLU A 70 14.60 -18.30 6.15
N GLN A 71 15.48 -17.28 6.13
CA GLN A 71 16.72 -17.31 6.90
C GLN A 71 16.49 -17.35 8.42
N PHE A 72 15.53 -16.60 8.94
CA PHE A 72 15.15 -16.64 10.35
C PHE A 72 14.60 -18.02 10.75
N SER A 73 13.84 -18.66 9.86
CA SER A 73 13.38 -20.04 10.06
C SER A 73 14.55 -21.01 10.08
N HIS A 74 15.55 -20.84 9.21
CA HIS A 74 16.76 -21.66 9.19
C HIS A 74 17.55 -21.57 10.51
N TRP A 75 17.64 -20.37 11.10
CA TRP A 75 18.26 -20.17 12.41
C TRP A 75 17.39 -20.62 13.60
N GLY A 76 16.15 -21.07 13.37
CA GLY A 76 15.24 -21.47 14.44
C GLY A 76 14.84 -20.32 15.36
N LEU A 77 14.66 -19.12 14.80
CA LEU A 77 14.14 -17.97 15.55
C LEU A 77 12.66 -18.16 15.88
N THR A 78 12.27 -17.81 17.10
CA THR A 78 10.87 -17.70 17.52
C THR A 78 10.22 -16.46 16.90
N VAL A 79 8.89 -16.40 16.87
CA VAL A 79 8.15 -15.23 16.34
C VAL A 79 8.62 -13.92 16.98
N SER A 80 8.85 -13.93 18.30
CA SER A 80 9.35 -12.75 19.02
C SER A 80 10.79 -12.38 18.66
N GLU A 81 11.65 -13.36 18.41
CA GLU A 81 13.03 -13.12 17.99
C GLU A 81 13.09 -12.62 16.54
N CYS A 82 12.23 -13.11 15.65
CA CYS A 82 12.12 -12.62 14.28
C CYS A 82 11.79 -11.12 14.24
N GLU A 83 10.83 -10.68 15.06
CA GLU A 83 10.47 -9.27 15.19
C GLU A 83 11.65 -8.41 15.68
N VAL A 84 12.36 -8.87 16.71
CA VAL A 84 13.52 -8.15 17.23
C VAL A 84 14.65 -8.11 16.20
N SER A 85 14.93 -9.24 15.54
CA SER A 85 15.97 -9.34 14.51
C SER A 85 15.71 -8.36 13.35
N LEU A 86 14.46 -8.26 12.89
CA LEU A 86 14.06 -7.30 11.85
C LEU A 86 14.34 -5.85 12.26
N LEU A 87 14.00 -5.48 13.50
CA LEU A 87 14.22 -4.12 14.01
C LEU A 87 15.71 -3.82 14.23
N LEU A 88 16.50 -4.83 14.61
CA LEU A 88 17.96 -4.71 14.72
C LEU A 88 18.62 -4.46 13.37
N ILE A 89 18.20 -5.19 12.32
CA ILE A 89 18.68 -5.02 10.94
C ILE A 89 18.27 -3.66 10.39
N LYS A 90 17.04 -3.21 10.70
CA LYS A 90 16.56 -1.85 10.36
C LYS A 90 17.37 -0.74 11.05
N GLY A 91 18.16 -1.08 12.05
CA GLY A 91 19.08 -0.16 12.69
C GLY A 91 18.57 0.48 13.97
N LEU A 92 17.46 -0.01 14.53
CA LEU A 92 16.94 0.51 15.80
C LEU A 92 17.87 0.10 16.95
N SER A 93 17.97 0.99 17.95
CA SER A 93 18.62 0.71 19.22
C SER A 93 17.75 -0.20 20.08
N MET A 94 18.37 -0.88 21.05
CA MET A 94 17.66 -1.78 21.98
C MET A 94 16.56 -1.04 22.76
N LYS A 95 16.76 0.26 23.03
CA LYS A 95 15.78 1.12 23.70
C LYS A 95 14.57 1.39 22.81
N GLU A 96 14.79 1.77 21.55
CA GLU A 96 13.70 2.00 20.59
C GLU A 96 12.91 0.71 20.32
N ILE A 97 13.59 -0.44 20.27
CA ILE A 97 12.93 -1.75 20.12
C ILE A 97 12.09 -2.07 21.35
N ALA A 98 12.60 -1.77 22.55
CA ALA A 98 11.90 -1.97 23.80
C ALA A 98 10.62 -1.12 23.87
N GLU A 99 10.71 0.15 23.47
CA GLU A 99 9.57 1.06 23.37
C GLU A 99 8.56 0.58 22.31
N ALA A 100 9.02 0.21 21.11
CA ALA A 100 8.17 -0.24 20.01
C ALA A 100 7.41 -1.54 20.33
N ARG A 101 8.03 -2.47 21.07
CA ARG A 101 7.42 -3.75 21.46
C ARG A 101 6.79 -3.73 22.85
N GLN A 102 6.80 -2.58 23.54
CA GLN A 102 6.32 -2.43 24.93
C GLN A 102 6.92 -3.45 25.91
N VAL A 103 8.21 -3.74 25.76
CA VAL A 103 8.95 -4.65 26.65
C VAL A 103 10.11 -3.93 27.32
N LYS A 104 10.74 -4.56 28.33
CA LYS A 104 11.93 -3.99 28.97
C LYS A 104 13.14 -4.13 28.06
N GLU A 105 14.05 -3.15 28.08
CA GLU A 105 15.32 -3.21 27.32
C GLU A 105 16.14 -4.46 27.65
N LYS A 106 16.11 -4.90 28.92
CA LYS A 106 16.76 -6.17 29.34
C LYS A 106 16.23 -7.38 28.56
N THR A 107 14.92 -7.42 28.27
CA THR A 107 14.30 -8.49 27.50
C THR A 107 14.77 -8.46 26.05
N VAL A 108 14.82 -7.27 25.44
CA VAL A 108 15.34 -7.10 24.07
C VAL A 108 16.80 -7.52 24.00
N ARG A 109 17.62 -7.13 24.98
CA ARG A 109 19.03 -7.52 25.05
C ARG A 109 19.20 -9.04 25.15
N GLY A 110 18.40 -9.70 25.98
CA GLY A 110 18.39 -11.16 26.07
C GLY A 110 18.00 -11.84 24.76
N GLN A 111 16.95 -11.32 24.10
CA GLN A 111 16.52 -11.81 22.77
C GLN A 111 17.61 -11.58 21.71
N ALA A 112 18.27 -10.42 21.71
CA ALA A 112 19.37 -10.11 20.80
C ALA A 112 20.55 -11.07 20.97
N THR A 113 20.96 -11.37 22.21
CA THR A 113 22.01 -12.36 22.48
C THR A 113 21.62 -13.75 21.96
N ALA A 114 20.38 -14.18 22.17
CA ALA A 114 19.89 -15.46 21.63
C ALA A 114 19.89 -15.48 20.09
N ILE A 115 19.49 -14.37 19.45
CA ILE A 115 19.53 -14.22 17.99
C ILE A 115 20.97 -14.35 17.49
N TYR A 116 21.93 -13.63 18.09
CA TYR A 116 23.34 -13.67 17.68
C TYR A 116 23.93 -15.07 17.82
N ALA A 117 23.61 -15.78 18.90
CA ALA A 117 24.05 -17.16 19.10
C ALA A 117 23.46 -18.12 18.04
N LYS A 118 22.18 -17.96 17.70
CA LYS A 118 21.49 -18.79 16.68
C LYS A 118 21.94 -18.49 15.26
N ALA A 119 22.23 -17.23 14.96
CA ALA A 119 22.72 -16.78 13.66
C ALA A 119 24.24 -16.97 13.49
N ASN A 120 24.94 -17.41 14.54
CA ASN A 120 26.40 -17.50 14.59
C ASN A 120 27.10 -16.17 14.26
N CYS A 121 26.55 -15.06 14.75
CA CYS A 121 27.13 -13.71 14.61
C CYS A 121 27.68 -13.24 15.96
N ALA A 122 28.79 -12.51 15.97
CA ALA A 122 29.37 -11.91 17.17
C ALA A 122 28.57 -10.71 17.70
N GLY A 123 27.72 -10.10 16.87
CA GLY A 123 26.85 -9.01 17.31
C GLY A 123 26.04 -8.34 16.21
N ARG A 124 25.49 -7.17 16.54
CA ARG A 124 24.58 -6.41 15.67
C ARG A 124 25.17 -6.08 14.30
N HIS A 125 26.44 -5.68 14.26
CA HIS A 125 27.08 -5.27 13.01
C HIS A 125 27.26 -6.44 12.06
N GLU A 126 27.64 -7.60 12.57
CA GLU A 126 27.82 -8.82 11.78
C GLU A 126 26.47 -9.39 11.31
N LEU A 127 25.43 -9.35 12.17
CA LEU A 127 24.07 -9.69 11.76
C LEU A 127 23.59 -8.81 10.60
N ALA A 128 23.82 -7.49 10.68
CA ALA A 128 23.45 -6.57 9.60
C ALA A 128 24.29 -6.81 8.33
N ALA A 129 25.60 -7.05 8.49
CA ALA A 129 26.51 -7.33 7.39
C ALA A 129 26.10 -8.61 6.64
N TYR A 130 25.70 -9.67 7.35
CA TYR A 130 25.21 -10.91 6.76
C TYR A 130 24.12 -10.67 5.70
N PHE A 131 23.10 -9.87 6.05
CA PHE A 131 22.00 -9.57 5.13
C PHE A 131 22.39 -8.59 4.01
N ILE A 132 23.32 -7.67 4.28
CA ILE A 132 23.81 -6.73 3.26
C ILE A 132 24.69 -7.44 2.24
N GLU A 133 25.56 -8.37 2.67
CA GLU A 133 26.35 -9.20 1.76
C GLU A 133 25.47 -10.06 0.86
N ASP A 134 24.42 -10.66 1.41
CA ASP A 134 23.47 -11.47 0.65
C ASP A 134 22.75 -10.61 -0.40
N LEU A 135 22.26 -9.44 0.00
CA LEU A 135 21.65 -8.46 -0.91
C LEU A 135 22.60 -8.00 -2.02
N MET A 136 23.89 -7.80 -1.71
CA MET A 136 24.90 -7.39 -2.69
C MET A 136 25.34 -8.53 -3.63
N ARG A 137 25.11 -9.80 -3.29
CA ARG A 137 25.38 -10.93 -4.20
C ARG A 137 24.29 -11.12 -5.24
N GLU A 138 23.07 -10.67 -4.94
CA GLU A 138 21.90 -10.84 -5.80
C GLU A 138 21.63 -9.66 -6.76
N VAL A 139 22.34 -8.53 -6.57
CA VAL A 139 22.30 -7.32 -7.43
C VAL A 139 23.48 -7.32 -8.40
#